data_AF-A0A7V5C5P8-F1
#
_entry.id   AF-A0A7V5C5P8-F1
#
_cell.length_a   1.000
_cell.length_b   1.000
_cell.length_c   1.000
_cell.angle_alpha   90.00
_cell.angle_beta   90.00
_cell.angle_gamma   90.00
#
_symmetry.space_group_name_H-M   'P 1'
#
loop_
_entity.id
_entity.type
_entity.pdbx_description
1 polymer ?
#
loop_
_entity_poly.entity_id
_entity_poly.type
_entity_poly.pdbx_seq_one_letter_code
_entity_poly.pdbx_strand_id
1 'polypeptide(L)' 'MSHQQTAHDRIGYDLISPIRLGAEYLAINSRESYAVPIRASLFYDPAPAEGSPDDIYGLSLRLTKDEWFSLDIAYQ' A
#
# COMPACT_ATOMS: atom_id res chain seq x y z
N MET A 1 45.22 -28.01 -2.47
CA MET A 1 44.02 -28.56 -1.80
C MET A 1 43.26 -27.39 -1.21
N SER A 2 42.01 -27.24 -1.62
CA SER A 2 41.21 -26.01 -1.63
C SER A 2 41.15 -25.24 -0.31
N HIS A 3 41.67 -24.01 -0.36
CA HIS A 3 41.07 -22.86 0.31
C HIS A 3 39.82 -22.46 -0.47
N GLN A 4 38.62 -22.64 0.10
CA GLN A 4 37.39 -21.89 -0.22
C GLN A 4 36.22 -22.50 0.58
N GLN A 5 36.27 -22.33 1.90
CA GLN A 5 35.14 -22.69 2.76
C GLN A 5 34.83 -21.52 3.68
N THR A 6 34.42 -20.39 3.09
CA THR A 6 33.91 -19.22 3.81
C THR A 6 33.16 -18.36 2.80
N ALA A 7 32.04 -17.75 3.20
CA ALA A 7 31.19 -16.85 2.39
C ALA A 7 30.04 -17.48 1.57
N HIS A 8 29.33 -18.45 2.13
CA HIS A 8 27.86 -18.48 1.97
C HIS A 8 27.24 -17.94 3.26
N ASP A 9 27.68 -16.73 3.63
CA ASP A 9 27.08 -16.00 4.72
C ASP A 9 25.65 -15.69 4.30
N ARG A 10 24.73 -16.14 5.15
CA ARG A 10 23.30 -16.05 4.93
C ARG A 10 22.94 -14.58 5.06
N ILE A 11 22.96 -13.83 3.97
CA ILE A 11 22.24 -12.57 3.89
C ILE A 11 20.74 -12.89 3.92
N GLY A 12 20.25 -13.19 5.11
CA GLY A 12 18.84 -13.32 5.42
C GLY A 12 18.19 -11.95 5.36
N TYR A 13 18.07 -11.40 4.15
CA TYR A 13 17.09 -10.35 3.90
C TYR A 13 15.74 -11.00 4.15
N ASP A 14 15.17 -10.74 5.32
CA ASP A 14 13.76 -11.04 5.58
C ASP A 14 12.97 -10.14 4.63
N LEU A 15 12.58 -10.70 3.49
CA LEU A 15 11.90 -10.00 2.42
C LEU A 15 10.45 -9.79 2.85
N ILE A 16 10.23 -8.89 3.80
CA ILE A 16 8.88 -8.53 4.20
C ILE A 16 8.26 -7.81 3.01
N SER A 17 7.19 -8.39 2.46
CA SER A 17 6.56 -7.86 1.25
C SER A 17 5.62 -6.72 1.61
N PRO A 18 5.57 -5.62 0.83
CA PRO A 18 4.59 -4.57 1.04
C PRO A 18 3.18 -5.14 0.85
N ILE A 19 2.29 -4.80 1.78
CA ILE A 19 0.88 -5.21 1.74
C ILE A 19 0.04 -3.97 1.51
N ARG A 20 -0.86 -4.05 0.53
CA ARG A 20 -1.87 -3.03 0.28
C ARG A 20 -3.24 -3.67 0.19
N LEU A 21 -4.16 -3.20 1.02
CA LEU A 21 -5.54 -3.68 1.08
C LEU A 21 -6.45 -2.50 0.79
N GLY A 22 -7.41 -2.67 -0.10
CA GLY A 22 -8.33 -1.62 -0.49
C GLY A 22 -9.73 -2.13 -0.71
N ALA A 23 -10.69 -1.24 -0.50
CA ALA A 23 -12.10 -1.47 -0.80
C ALA A 23 -12.62 -0.29 -1.63
N GLU A 24 -13.55 -0.61 -2.52
CA GLU A 24 -14.31 0.37 -3.29
C GLU A 24 -15.80 0.18 -3.02
N TYR A 25 -16.48 1.29 -2.80
CA TYR A 25 -17.92 1.35 -2.64
C TYR A 25 -18.51 2.31 -3.67
N LEU A 26 -19.49 1.85 -4.44
CA LEU A 26 -20.18 2.66 -5.44
C LEU A 26 -21.53 3.11 -4.87
N ALA A 27 -21.64 4.38 -4.51
CA ALA A 27 -22.90 4.98 -4.09
C ALA A 27 -23.71 5.39 -5.32
N ILE A 28 -24.75 4.62 -5.64
CA ILE A 28 -25.62 4.85 -6.80
C ILE A 28 -26.89 5.57 -6.35
N ASN A 29 -27.18 6.74 -6.93
CA ASN A 29 -28.47 7.42 -6.76
C ASN A 29 -29.30 7.27 -8.03
N SER A 30 -30.25 6.34 -8.03
CA SER A 30 -31.14 6.08 -9.17
C SER A 30 -32.12 7.22 -9.45
N ARG A 31 -32.33 8.14 -8.50
CA ARG A 31 -33.28 9.26 -8.64
C ARG A 31 -32.68 10.43 -9.43
N GLU A 32 -31.38 10.65 -9.25
CA GLU A 32 -30.64 11.75 -9.89
C GLU A 32 -29.60 11.22 -10.91
N SER A 33 -29.63 9.93 -11.21
CA SER A 33 -28.80 9.26 -12.22
C SER A 33 -27.29 9.50 -12.08
N TYR A 34 -26.79 9.68 -10.86
CA TYR A 34 -25.35 9.84 -10.59
C TYR A 34 -24.80 8.67 -9.76
N ALA A 35 -23.50 8.40 -9.93
CA ALA A 35 -22.77 7.41 -9.15
C ALA A 35 -21.50 8.03 -8.56
N VAL A 36 -21.30 7.83 -7.26
CA VAL A 36 -20.11 8.33 -6.54
C VAL A 36 -19.29 7.13 -6.10
N PRO A 37 -18.21 6.77 -6.81
CA PRO A 37 -17.23 5.81 -6.31
C PRO A 37 -16.43 6.40 -5.14
N ILE A 38 -16.35 5.63 -4.07
CA ILE A 38 -15.58 5.91 -2.86
C ILE A 38 -14.56 4.79 -2.70
N ARG A 39 -13.27 5.12 -2.72
CA ARG A 39 -12.19 4.13 -2.60
C ARG A 39 -11.35 4.42 -1.36
N ALA A 40 -11.20 3.43 -0.51
CA ALA A 40 -10.32 3.49 0.65
C ALA A 40 -9.23 2.42 0.53
N SER A 41 -7.99 2.74 0.92
CA SER A 41 -6.93 1.73 0.98
C SER A 41 -5.99 1.95 2.16
N LEU A 42 -5.55 0.86 2.75
CA LEU A 42 -4.53 0.77 3.79
C LEU A 42 -3.28 0.18 3.16
N PHE A 43 -2.12 0.71 3.51
CA PHE A 43 -0.83 0.18 3.06
C PHE A 43 0.15 0.05 4.21
N TYR A 44 0.97 -0.98 4.12
CA TYR A 44 2.09 -1.29 4.98
C TYR A 44 3.30 -1.55 4.09
N ASP A 45 4.35 -0.75 4.26
CA ASP A 45 5.62 -0.91 3.55
C ASP A 45 6.74 -1.12 4.58
N PRO A 46 7.11 -2.38 4.83
CA PRO A 46 8.18 -2.71 5.75
C PRO A 46 9.53 -2.37 5.13
N ALA A 47 10.29 -1.50 5.78
CA ALA A 47 11.65 -1.20 5.35
C ALA A 47 12.59 -2.35 5.76
N PRO A 48 13.33 -2.99 4.83
CA PRO A 48 14.34 -3.96 5.21
C PRO A 48 15.52 -3.22 5.85
N ALA A 49 15.63 -3.26 7.18
CA ALA A 49 16.73 -2.61 7.90
C ALA A 49 17.33 -3.50 8.99
N GLU A 50 18.62 -3.82 8.84
CA GLU A 50 19.47 -4.24 9.96
C GLU A 50 19.67 -3.03 10.88
N GLY A 51 19.01 -3.02 12.04
CA GLY A 51 19.34 -2.13 13.17
C GLY A 51 18.20 -1.28 13.69
N SER A 52 17.29 -0.81 12.83
CA SER A 52 16.10 -0.03 13.23
C SER A 52 15.18 0.21 12.01
N PRO A 53 14.18 -0.65 11.77
CA PRO A 53 13.22 -0.47 10.69
C PRO A 53 12.17 0.57 11.08
N ASP A 54 12.06 1.65 10.30
CA ASP A 54 10.89 2.52 10.32
C ASP A 54 9.87 1.94 9.33
N ASP A 55 8.93 1.17 9.85
CA ASP A 55 7.82 0.65 9.06
C ASP A 55 6.88 1.80 8.67
N ILE A 56 6.55 1.89 7.39
CA ILE A 56 5.63 2.91 6.88
C ILE A 56 4.22 2.34 6.85
N TYR A 57 3.29 3.04 7.49
CA TYR A 57 1.87 2.72 7.44
C TYR A 57 1.12 3.90 6.86
N GLY A 58 0.11 3.63 6.04
CA GLY A 58 -0.74 4.72 5.61
C GLY A 58 -2.12 4.32 5.14
N LEU A 59 -2.93 5.36 4.96
CA LEU A 59 -4.33 5.29 4.58
C LEU A 59 -4.56 6.27 3.43
N SER A 60 -5.32 5.85 2.43
CA SER A 60 -5.79 6.71 1.35
C SER A 60 -7.31 6.67 1.24
N LEU A 61 -7.95 7.80 1.00
CA LEU A 61 -9.36 7.92 0.64
C LEU A 61 -9.48 8.74 -0.65
N ARG A 62 -10.24 8.20 -1.61
CA ARG A 62 -10.56 8.85 -2.88
C ARG A 62 -12.08 8.90 -3.07
N LEU A 63 -12.55 10.04 -3.55
CA LEU A 63 -13.93 10.28 -3.96
C LEU A 63 -13.92 10.83 -5.38
N THR A 64 -14.72 10.25 -6.27
CA THR A 64 -14.91 10.80 -7.63
C THR A 64 -16.38 11.04 -7.88
N LYS A 65 -16.75 12.16 -8.51
CA LYS A 65 -18.12 12.45 -8.94
C LYS A 65 -18.14 12.86 -10.41
N ASP A 66 -18.83 12.05 -11.22
CA ASP A 66 -19.18 12.32 -12.63
C ASP A 66 -18.05 13.01 -13.44
N GLU A 67 -16.81 12.55 -13.26
CA GLU A 67 -15.57 13.05 -13.91
C GLU A 67 -15.19 14.54 -13.68
N TRP A 68 -16.08 15.39 -13.18
CA TRP A 68 -15.81 16.81 -12.95
C TRP A 68 -15.03 17.09 -11.67
N PHE A 69 -15.09 16.19 -10.70
CA PHE A 69 -14.47 16.37 -9.40
C PHE A 69 -13.88 15.07 -8.87
N SER A 70 -12.62 15.14 -8.46
CA SER A 70 -11.97 14.09 -7.68
C SER A 70 -11.27 14.70 -6.47
N LEU A 71 -11.46 14.07 -5.31
CA LEU A 71 -10.73 14.40 -4.09
C LEU A 71 -9.92 13.18 -3.66
N ASP A 72 -8.63 13.40 -3.44
CA ASP A 72 -7.68 12.40 -2.98
C ASP A 72 -7.02 12.90 -1.69
N ILE A 73 -7.09 12.07 -0.64
CA ILE A 73 -6.43 12.32 0.63
C ILE A 73 -5.62 11.08 0.97
N ALA A 74 -4.34 11.27 1.29
CA ALA A 74 -3.46 10.22 1.74
C ALA A 74 -2.65 10.69 2.96
N TYR A 75 -2.43 9.78 3.89
CA TYR A 75 -1.59 9.97 5.07
C TYR A 75 -0.65 8.77 5.20
N GLN A 76 0.62 9.03 5.49
CA GLN A 76 1.70 8.06 5.68
C GLN A 76 2.62 8.52 6.80
#